data_AF-A0A6C0IJH3-F1
#
_entry.id   AF-A0A6C0IJH3-F1
#
_cell.length_a   1.000
_cell.length_b   1.000
_cell.length_c   1.000
_cell.angle_alpha   90.00
_cell.angle_beta   90.00
_cell.angle_gamma   90.00
#
_symmetry.space_group_name_H-M   'P 1'
#
loop_
_entity.id
_entity.type
_entity.pdbx_description
1 polymer ?
#
loop_
_entity_poly.entity_id
_entity_poly.type
_entity_poly.pdbx_seq_one_letter_code
_entity_poly.pdbx_strand_id
1 'polypeptide(L)'
;MSELHATEENTQLITTQNEIDDVYTNLKERVEWALTKPEAIVKQPSVTIAQQKEEAKEKEKKWGNEMIGQTNNGQWTTLLGEKLVYDVLQLRGENPRKVVRKDGFEPDWETDDYMYEVKTSNWWVSGTAGEKVYGTFIKYQNIPELYGKPLKIVCVAYQEEELKNGKTRYFGDNITKKTQEILDLAKSWGIEYICFSDLVSPILDKIN
;
A
#
# COMPACT_ATOMS: atom_id res chain seq x y z
N MET A 1 3.22 -44.52 -34.52
CA MET A 1 3.79 -43.16 -34.59
C MET A 1 2.80 -42.21 -33.92
N SER A 2 2.93 -41.99 -32.60
CA SER A 2 2.14 -41.01 -31.85
C SER A 2 2.76 -40.77 -30.47
N GLU A 3 4.05 -40.40 -30.40
CA GLU A 3 4.72 -40.07 -29.15
C GLU A 3 5.72 -38.93 -29.35
N LEU A 4 5.28 -37.78 -29.90
CA LEU A 4 6.16 -36.60 -30.00
C LEU A 4 5.46 -35.24 -29.77
N HIS A 5 4.19 -35.21 -29.34
CA HIS A 5 3.45 -33.95 -29.12
C HIS A 5 3.20 -33.56 -27.64
N ALA A 6 3.66 -34.35 -26.67
CA ALA A 6 3.29 -34.16 -25.25
C ALA A 6 4.28 -33.31 -24.41
N THR A 7 5.39 -32.84 -24.96
CA THR A 7 6.49 -32.22 -24.17
C THR A 7 6.52 -30.69 -24.18
N GLU A 8 6.08 -30.04 -25.26
CA GLU A 8 6.14 -28.57 -25.37
C GLU A 8 4.97 -27.88 -24.65
N GLU A 9 3.74 -28.39 -24.78
CA GLU A 9 2.57 -27.88 -24.05
C GLU A 9 2.74 -28.00 -22.54
N ASN A 10 3.30 -29.13 -22.08
CA ASN A 10 3.50 -29.38 -20.65
C ASN A 10 4.58 -28.44 -20.05
N THR A 11 5.58 -28.05 -20.83
CA THR A 11 6.64 -27.12 -20.37
C THR A 11 6.10 -25.68 -20.28
N GLN A 12 5.30 -25.23 -21.26
CA GLN A 12 4.66 -23.90 -21.19
C GLN A 12 3.65 -23.79 -20.04
N LEU A 13 2.89 -24.84 -19.77
CA LEU A 13 1.94 -24.91 -18.65
C LEU A 13 2.64 -24.86 -17.28
N ILE A 14 3.81 -25.51 -17.14
CA ILE A 14 4.60 -25.48 -15.90
C ILE A 14 5.22 -24.09 -15.68
N THR A 15 5.70 -23.41 -16.73
CA THR A 15 6.25 -22.05 -16.60
C THR A 15 5.18 -21.04 -16.20
N THR A 16 3.97 -21.12 -16.79
CA THR A 16 2.85 -20.22 -16.44
C THR A 16 2.33 -20.48 -15.03
N GLN A 17 2.26 -21.73 -14.58
CA GLN A 17 1.82 -22.02 -13.21
C GLN A 17 2.83 -21.50 -12.17
N ASN A 18 4.13 -21.67 -12.40
CA ASN A 18 5.16 -21.15 -11.50
C ASN A 18 5.19 -19.61 -11.43
N GLU A 19 4.96 -18.92 -12.56
CA GLU A 19 4.86 -17.45 -12.57
C GLU A 19 3.60 -16.95 -11.86
N ILE A 20 2.47 -17.65 -12.01
CA ILE A 20 1.24 -17.36 -11.27
C ILE A 20 1.50 -17.59 -9.77
N ASP A 21 2.06 -18.73 -9.39
CA ASP A 21 2.32 -19.08 -7.99
C ASP A 21 3.33 -18.11 -7.33
N ASP A 22 4.34 -17.61 -8.06
CA ASP A 22 5.29 -16.60 -7.57
C ASP A 22 4.63 -15.22 -7.36
N VAL A 23 3.76 -14.81 -8.29
CA VAL A 23 2.97 -13.56 -8.16
C VAL A 23 2.01 -13.64 -6.96
N TYR A 24 1.35 -14.79 -6.76
CA TYR A 24 0.45 -15.01 -5.63
C TYR A 24 1.21 -15.09 -4.29
N THR A 25 2.36 -15.79 -4.25
CA THR A 25 3.19 -15.92 -3.04
C THR A 25 3.73 -14.55 -2.59
N ASN A 26 4.18 -13.73 -3.52
CA ASN A 26 4.65 -12.38 -3.23
C ASN A 26 3.52 -11.45 -2.75
N LEU A 27 2.29 -11.58 -3.26
CA LEU A 27 1.16 -10.77 -2.79
C LEU A 27 0.81 -11.05 -1.33
N LYS A 28 0.75 -12.32 -0.91
CA LYS A 28 0.46 -12.69 0.48
C LYS A 28 1.46 -12.06 1.44
N GLU A 29 2.76 -12.18 1.14
CA GLU A 29 3.82 -11.62 1.97
C GLU A 29 3.74 -10.08 2.08
N ARG A 30 3.42 -9.39 0.97
CA ARG A 30 3.21 -7.93 1.00
C ARG A 30 1.99 -7.51 1.81
N VAL A 31 0.90 -8.28 1.75
CA VAL A 31 -0.30 -8.04 2.56
C VAL A 31 0.00 -8.27 4.04
N GLU A 32 0.67 -9.37 4.37
CA GLU A 32 1.10 -9.66 5.75
C GLU A 32 1.99 -8.55 6.31
N TRP A 33 2.96 -8.07 5.53
CA TRP A 33 3.79 -6.93 5.90
C TRP A 33 2.96 -5.66 6.15
N ALA A 34 1.98 -5.37 5.30
CA ALA A 34 1.16 -4.17 5.44
C ALA A 34 0.19 -4.23 6.63
N LEU A 35 -0.25 -5.42 7.04
CA LEU A 35 -1.20 -5.60 8.14
C LEU A 35 -0.54 -5.86 9.50
N THR A 36 0.74 -6.28 9.52
CA THR A 36 1.40 -6.75 10.73
C THR A 36 2.42 -5.75 11.23
N LYS A 37 2.08 -5.05 12.32
CA LYS A 37 3.04 -4.23 13.05
C LYS A 37 4.15 -5.09 13.65
N PRO A 38 5.44 -4.80 13.36
CA PRO A 38 6.55 -5.51 13.98
C PRO A 38 6.56 -5.35 15.51
N GLU A 39 7.09 -6.37 16.19
CA GLU A 39 7.29 -6.31 17.63
C GLU A 39 8.23 -5.16 18.03
N ALA A 40 8.01 -4.61 19.22
CA ALA A 40 8.89 -3.58 19.76
C ALA A 40 10.30 -4.15 20.00
N ILE A 41 11.31 -3.40 19.57
CA ILE A 41 12.72 -3.78 19.79
C ILE A 41 13.02 -3.85 21.29
N VAL A 42 13.43 -5.03 21.75
CA VAL A 42 13.93 -5.26 23.10
C VAL A 42 15.45 -5.05 23.11
N LYS A 43 15.94 -4.23 24.06
CA LYS A 43 17.37 -3.91 24.14
C LYS A 43 18.22 -5.16 24.36
N GLN A 44 19.17 -5.40 23.46
CA GLN A 44 20.18 -6.45 23.62
C GLN A 44 21.41 -5.92 24.39
N PRO A 45 22.12 -6.75 25.17
CA PRO A 45 23.22 -6.30 26.03
C PRO A 45 24.36 -5.57 25.30
N SER A 46 24.63 -5.93 24.04
CA SER A 46 25.78 -5.45 23.26
C SER A 46 25.44 -4.42 22.19
N VAL A 47 24.15 -4.10 21.96
CA VAL A 47 23.71 -3.25 20.84
C VAL A 47 22.72 -2.21 21.30
N THR A 48 22.91 -0.96 20.89
CA THR A 48 21.96 0.12 21.20
C THR A 48 20.62 -0.10 20.50
N ILE A 49 19.54 0.45 21.06
CA ILE A 49 18.21 0.42 20.40
C ILE A 49 18.28 1.12 19.04
N ALA A 50 19.07 2.18 18.92
CA ALA A 50 19.23 2.91 17.66
C ALA A 50 19.86 2.04 16.57
N GLN A 51 20.92 1.30 16.89
CA GLN A 51 21.55 0.36 15.96
C GLN A 51 20.58 -0.76 15.55
N GLN A 52 19.86 -1.34 16.52
CA GLN A 52 18.84 -2.37 16.21
C GLN A 52 17.72 -1.84 15.31
N LYS A 53 17.28 -0.58 15.49
CA LYS A 53 16.31 0.07 14.61
C LYS A 53 16.85 0.26 13.20
N GLU A 54 18.09 0.69 13.07
CA GLU A 54 18.71 0.87 11.75
C GLU A 54 18.88 -0.48 11.03
N GLU A 55 19.28 -1.53 11.76
CA GLU A 55 19.34 -2.89 11.20
C GLU A 55 17.96 -3.39 10.74
N ALA A 56 16.92 -3.15 11.52
CA ALA A 56 15.56 -3.54 11.17
C ALA A 56 15.04 -2.77 9.95
N LYS A 57 15.33 -1.47 9.88
CA LYS A 57 15.03 -0.59 8.74
C LYS A 57 15.75 -1.05 7.47
N GLU A 58 17.03 -1.38 7.55
CA GLU A 58 17.78 -1.86 6.37
C GLU A 58 17.34 -3.26 5.93
N LYS A 59 16.96 -4.14 6.87
CA LYS A 59 16.33 -5.44 6.54
C LYS A 59 15.00 -5.24 5.81
N GLU A 60 14.13 -4.40 6.34
CA GLU A 60 12.84 -4.09 5.72
C GLU A 60 13.03 -3.44 4.34
N LYS A 61 13.97 -2.51 4.20
CA LYS A 61 14.31 -1.89 2.92
C LYS A 61 14.84 -2.90 1.90
N LYS A 62 15.71 -3.82 2.31
CA LYS A 62 16.23 -4.88 1.44
C LYS A 62 15.09 -5.77 0.95
N TRP A 63 14.28 -6.27 1.87
CA TRP A 63 13.09 -7.06 1.57
C TRP A 63 12.14 -6.32 0.61
N GLY A 64 11.81 -5.07 0.90
CA GLY A 64 10.89 -4.28 0.08
C GLY A 64 11.44 -3.98 -1.32
N ASN A 65 12.77 -3.90 -1.47
CA ASN A 65 13.41 -3.81 -2.78
C ASN A 65 13.31 -5.14 -3.55
N GLU A 66 13.51 -6.27 -2.88
CA GLU A 66 13.34 -7.61 -3.47
C GLU A 66 11.90 -7.81 -3.97
N MET A 67 10.90 -7.40 -3.17
CA MET A 67 9.47 -7.49 -3.54
C MET A 67 9.10 -6.71 -4.81
N ILE A 68 9.83 -5.64 -5.14
CA ILE A 68 9.63 -4.84 -6.36
C ILE A 68 10.65 -5.15 -7.46
N GLY A 69 11.49 -6.19 -7.29
CA GLY A 69 12.50 -6.59 -8.27
C GLY A 69 13.62 -5.55 -8.46
N GLN A 70 13.94 -4.76 -7.44
CA GLN A 70 14.97 -3.71 -7.50
C GLN A 70 16.03 -3.89 -6.42
N THR A 71 17.06 -3.05 -6.45
CA THR A 71 18.14 -3.05 -5.46
C THR A 71 18.47 -1.63 -5.06
N ASN A 72 18.52 -1.35 -3.75
CA ASN A 72 18.89 -0.05 -3.19
C ASN A 72 18.05 1.16 -3.67
N ASN A 73 16.80 0.97 -4.08
CA ASN A 73 15.90 2.08 -4.36
C ASN A 73 15.50 2.79 -3.05
N GLY A 74 15.70 4.11 -3.00
CA GLY A 74 15.31 4.96 -1.87
C GLY A 74 13.82 5.30 -1.77
N GLN A 75 13.03 5.02 -2.81
CA GLN A 75 11.58 5.21 -2.89
C GLN A 75 10.83 3.86 -2.97
N TRP A 76 11.44 2.78 -2.49
CA TRP A 76 10.88 1.42 -2.58
C TRP A 76 9.48 1.29 -1.96
N THR A 77 9.19 2.02 -0.87
CA THR A 77 7.87 1.99 -0.20
C THR A 77 6.74 2.50 -1.09
N THR A 78 7.03 3.52 -1.91
CA THR A 78 6.06 4.10 -2.83
C THR A 78 5.66 3.06 -3.87
N LEU A 79 6.65 2.49 -4.57
CA LEU A 79 6.42 1.47 -5.59
C LEU A 79 5.75 0.21 -5.01
N LEU A 80 6.21 -0.24 -3.85
CA LEU A 80 5.66 -1.41 -3.16
C LEU A 80 4.18 -1.19 -2.81
N GLY A 81 3.86 -0.06 -2.20
CA GLY A 81 2.50 0.25 -1.79
C GLY A 81 1.55 0.50 -2.95
N GLU A 82 1.99 1.23 -3.97
CA GLU A 82 1.20 1.42 -5.20
C GLU A 82 0.87 0.07 -5.84
N LYS A 83 1.87 -0.82 -6.01
CA LYS A 83 1.68 -2.14 -6.59
C LYS A 83 0.78 -3.03 -5.72
N LEU A 84 0.94 -2.98 -4.40
CA LEU A 84 0.09 -3.71 -3.47
C LEU A 84 -1.39 -3.29 -3.57
N VAL A 85 -1.66 -1.99 -3.59
CA VAL A 85 -3.04 -1.48 -3.75
C VAL A 85 -3.60 -1.87 -5.12
N TYR A 86 -2.81 -1.79 -6.19
CA TYR A 86 -3.23 -2.24 -7.52
C TYR A 86 -3.67 -3.70 -7.53
N ASP A 87 -2.86 -4.60 -6.97
CA ASP A 87 -3.15 -6.04 -6.96
C ASP A 87 -4.42 -6.35 -6.14
N VAL A 88 -4.60 -5.67 -5.00
CA VAL A 88 -5.81 -5.77 -4.17
C VAL A 88 -7.05 -5.30 -4.95
N LEU A 89 -6.97 -4.17 -5.65
CA LEU A 89 -8.07 -3.66 -6.47
C LEU A 89 -8.40 -4.60 -7.63
N GLN A 90 -7.40 -5.24 -8.25
CA GLN A 90 -7.62 -6.27 -9.28
C GLN A 90 -8.39 -7.48 -8.72
N LEU A 91 -7.98 -8.00 -7.56
CA LEU A 91 -8.66 -9.14 -6.91
C LEU A 91 -10.08 -8.83 -6.43
N ARG A 92 -10.37 -7.55 -6.18
CA ARG A 92 -11.71 -7.03 -5.90
C ARG A 92 -12.57 -6.86 -7.16
N GLY A 93 -11.97 -6.99 -8.35
CA GLY A 93 -12.65 -6.79 -9.63
C GLY A 93 -12.90 -5.32 -9.98
N GLU A 94 -12.18 -4.38 -9.36
CA GLU A 94 -12.39 -2.93 -9.54
C GLU A 94 -11.71 -2.35 -10.80
N ASN A 95 -11.10 -3.19 -11.65
CA ASN A 95 -10.50 -2.77 -12.92
C ASN A 95 -9.50 -1.59 -12.79
N PRO A 96 -8.48 -1.69 -11.92
CA PRO A 96 -7.52 -0.61 -11.71
C PRO A 96 -6.64 -0.38 -12.95
N ARG A 97 -6.38 0.89 -13.25
CA ARG A 97 -5.59 1.35 -14.40
C ARG A 97 -4.77 2.59 -14.04
N LYS A 98 -3.72 2.85 -14.82
CA LYS A 98 -2.93 4.09 -14.67
C LYS A 98 -3.75 5.30 -15.09
N VAL A 99 -3.64 6.36 -14.28
CA VAL A 99 -4.38 7.60 -14.50
C VAL A 99 -3.79 8.38 -15.65
N VAL A 100 -4.65 8.90 -16.52
CA VAL A 100 -4.24 9.88 -17.53
C VAL A 100 -4.13 11.25 -16.86
N ARG A 101 -2.91 11.81 -16.86
CA ARG A 101 -2.63 13.11 -16.25
C ARG A 101 -3.56 14.22 -16.74
N LYS A 102 -4.14 14.98 -15.81
CA LYS A 102 -4.96 16.17 -16.07
C LYS A 102 -4.54 17.30 -15.14
N ASP A 103 -4.44 18.51 -15.69
CA ASP A 103 -4.07 19.74 -14.97
C ASP A 103 -2.86 19.57 -14.02
N GLY A 104 -1.86 18.83 -14.47
CA GLY A 104 -0.66 18.54 -13.68
C GLY A 104 -0.80 17.45 -12.62
N PHE A 105 -2.01 16.96 -12.33
CA PHE A 105 -2.29 15.90 -11.36
C PHE A 105 -2.39 14.51 -11.99
N GLU A 106 -1.87 13.53 -11.27
CA GLU A 106 -1.86 12.11 -11.64
C GLU A 106 -1.91 11.29 -10.34
N PRO A 107 -3.10 11.03 -9.76
CA PRO A 107 -3.26 10.04 -8.70
C PRO A 107 -2.72 8.67 -9.13
N ASP A 108 -2.41 7.81 -8.18
CA ASP A 108 -1.70 6.55 -8.46
C ASP A 108 -2.51 5.58 -9.34
N TRP A 109 -3.81 5.46 -9.06
CA TRP A 109 -4.71 4.54 -9.77
C TRP A 109 -6.09 5.15 -10.02
N GLU A 110 -6.72 4.69 -11.09
CA GLU A 110 -8.14 4.91 -11.39
C GLU A 110 -8.84 3.56 -11.49
N THR A 111 -10.06 3.48 -11.00
CA THR A 111 -11.01 2.38 -11.22
C THR A 111 -12.24 2.93 -11.94
N ASP A 112 -13.25 2.10 -12.17
CA ASP A 112 -14.49 2.59 -12.79
C ASP A 112 -15.22 3.62 -11.91
N ASP A 113 -15.13 3.48 -10.58
CA ASP A 113 -15.90 4.30 -9.63
C ASP A 113 -15.06 5.34 -8.86
N TYR A 114 -13.76 5.09 -8.67
CA TYR A 114 -12.92 5.89 -7.77
C TYR A 114 -11.56 6.24 -8.38
N MET A 115 -11.01 7.38 -7.92
CA MET A 115 -9.59 7.68 -7.98
C MET A 115 -8.92 7.20 -6.70
N TYR A 116 -7.66 6.76 -6.77
CA TYR A 116 -6.88 6.30 -5.62
C TYR A 116 -5.54 7.01 -5.55
N GLU A 117 -5.21 7.50 -4.35
CA GLU A 117 -3.87 7.97 -3.96
C GLU A 117 -3.38 7.09 -2.81
N VAL A 118 -2.17 6.58 -2.89
CA VAL A 118 -1.56 5.67 -1.93
C VAL A 118 -0.57 6.42 -1.06
N LYS A 119 -0.64 6.15 0.24
CA LYS A 119 0.25 6.73 1.26
C LYS A 119 0.81 5.59 2.08
N THR A 120 2.03 5.20 1.74
CA THR A 120 2.73 4.07 2.34
C THR A 120 3.89 4.56 3.17
N SER A 121 4.04 4.00 4.36
CA SER A 121 5.17 4.25 5.25
C SER A 121 5.71 2.93 5.80
N ASN A 122 7.03 2.79 5.87
CA ASN A 122 7.66 1.59 6.42
C ASN A 122 7.66 1.60 7.96
N TRP A 123 7.75 0.43 8.57
CA TRP A 123 7.54 0.26 10.02
C TRP A 123 8.63 0.86 10.89
N TRP A 124 9.84 1.00 10.36
CA TRP A 124 11.00 1.52 11.10
C TRP A 124 11.30 2.99 10.81
N VAL A 125 10.42 3.68 10.09
CA VAL A 125 10.57 5.11 9.81
C VAL A 125 10.55 5.91 11.12
N SER A 126 11.24 7.05 11.13
CA SER A 126 11.18 8.00 12.22
C SER A 126 11.12 9.43 11.70
N GLY A 127 10.71 10.36 12.57
CA GLY A 127 10.59 11.78 12.22
C GLY A 127 9.33 12.08 11.42
N THR A 128 9.43 13.03 10.48
CA THR A 128 8.29 13.66 9.81
C THR A 128 7.96 13.06 8.44
N ALA A 129 8.56 11.91 8.11
CA ALA A 129 8.41 11.30 6.79
C ALA A 129 6.96 10.96 6.41
N GLY A 130 6.12 10.63 7.41
CA GLY A 130 4.68 10.35 7.23
C GLY A 130 3.78 11.60 7.16
N GLU A 131 4.25 12.78 7.54
CA GLU A 131 3.38 13.96 7.73
C GLU A 131 2.72 14.48 6.44
N LYS A 132 3.25 14.09 5.28
CA LYS A 132 2.66 14.43 3.97
C LYS A 132 1.23 13.91 3.83
N VAL A 133 0.85 12.85 4.55
CA VAL A 133 -0.51 12.30 4.53
C VAL A 133 -1.56 13.35 4.94
N TYR A 134 -1.23 14.22 5.89
CA TYR A 134 -2.17 15.18 6.47
C TYR A 134 -2.62 16.25 5.48
N GLY A 135 -1.73 16.68 4.57
CA GLY A 135 -2.03 17.68 3.54
C GLY A 135 -2.54 17.09 2.22
N THR A 136 -2.72 15.76 2.13
CA THR A 136 -3.01 15.08 0.86
C THR A 136 -4.37 15.50 0.28
N PHE A 137 -5.42 15.61 1.11
CA PHE A 137 -6.73 16.05 0.61
C PHE A 137 -6.71 17.49 0.06
N ILE A 138 -5.90 18.39 0.64
CA ILE A 138 -5.75 19.77 0.15
C ILE A 138 -5.04 19.79 -1.20
N LYS A 139 -3.95 19.02 -1.34
CA LYS A 139 -3.24 18.87 -2.62
C LYS A 139 -4.21 18.42 -3.73
N TYR A 140 -5.10 17.51 -3.40
CA TYR A 140 -5.99 16.85 -4.35
C TYR A 140 -7.44 17.32 -4.28
N GLN A 141 -7.70 18.52 -3.74
CA GLN A 141 -9.06 19.03 -3.52
C GLN A 141 -9.92 19.08 -4.80
N ASN A 142 -9.29 19.25 -5.97
CA ASN A 142 -9.97 19.34 -7.27
C ASN A 142 -10.09 17.98 -8.00
N ILE A 143 -9.49 16.90 -7.47
CA ILE A 143 -9.48 15.59 -8.17
C ILE A 143 -10.88 15.08 -8.45
N PRO A 144 -11.83 15.13 -7.49
CA PRO A 144 -13.16 14.59 -7.74
C PRO A 144 -13.90 15.28 -8.89
N GLU A 145 -13.74 16.59 -9.04
CA GLU A 145 -14.31 17.35 -10.16
C GLU A 145 -13.56 17.08 -11.48
N LEU A 146 -12.22 17.06 -11.44
CA LEU A 146 -11.37 16.92 -12.62
C LEU A 146 -11.50 15.54 -13.30
N TYR A 147 -11.73 14.50 -12.50
CA TYR A 147 -11.89 13.13 -12.97
C TYR A 147 -13.33 12.64 -12.94
N GLY A 148 -14.26 13.38 -12.33
CA GLY A 148 -15.66 13.00 -12.18
C GLY A 148 -15.87 11.82 -11.23
N LYS A 149 -14.91 11.55 -10.33
CA LYS A 149 -14.87 10.37 -9.46
C LYS A 149 -14.35 10.72 -8.08
N PRO A 150 -14.99 10.29 -6.99
CA PRO A 150 -14.46 10.49 -5.64
C PRO A 150 -13.04 9.92 -5.47
N LEU A 151 -12.25 10.56 -4.62
CA LEU A 151 -10.86 10.18 -4.32
C LEU A 151 -10.78 9.40 -3.01
N LYS A 152 -10.09 8.26 -3.05
CA LYS A 152 -9.72 7.46 -1.89
C LYS A 152 -8.23 7.61 -1.62
N ILE A 153 -7.86 8.06 -0.42
CA ILE A 153 -6.47 8.12 0.05
C ILE A 153 -6.21 6.88 0.91
N VAL A 154 -5.51 5.89 0.36
CA VAL A 154 -5.25 4.61 1.02
C VAL A 154 -4.01 4.70 1.89
N CYS A 155 -4.17 4.47 3.19
CA CYS A 155 -3.07 4.47 4.15
C CYS A 155 -2.58 3.03 4.35
N VAL A 156 -1.31 2.77 4.04
CA VAL A 156 -0.73 1.41 4.01
C VAL A 156 0.37 1.26 5.07
N ALA A 157 0.42 0.08 5.70
CA ALA A 157 1.43 -0.30 6.70
C ALA A 157 1.50 0.72 7.86
N TYR A 158 2.69 1.23 8.16
CA TYR A 158 2.86 2.16 9.27
C TYR A 158 2.06 3.45 9.11
N GLN A 159 1.71 3.85 7.88
CA GLN A 159 0.88 5.04 7.69
C GLN A 159 -0.52 4.87 8.27
N GLU A 160 -1.12 3.69 8.13
CA GLU A 160 -2.39 3.35 8.77
C GLU A 160 -2.25 3.33 10.29
N GLU A 161 -1.21 2.66 10.80
CA GLU A 161 -0.94 2.55 12.23
C GLU A 161 -0.76 3.93 12.89
N GLU A 162 -0.01 4.83 12.25
CA GLU A 162 0.19 6.19 12.74
C GLU A 162 -1.13 6.96 12.82
N LEU A 163 -1.99 6.81 11.81
CA LEU A 163 -3.30 7.47 11.76
C LEU A 163 -4.37 6.79 12.62
N LYS A 164 -4.13 5.58 13.11
CA LYS A 164 -5.03 4.87 14.02
C LYS A 164 -4.64 5.07 15.48
N ASN A 165 -3.34 4.95 15.76
CA ASN A 165 -2.81 4.84 17.12
C ASN A 165 -1.85 5.97 17.52
N GLY A 166 -1.41 6.78 16.55
CA GLY A 166 -0.51 7.91 16.79
C GLY A 166 -1.17 9.14 17.43
N LYS A 167 -0.44 10.25 17.41
CA LYS A 167 -0.87 11.53 18.03
C LYS A 167 -2.01 12.20 17.28
N THR A 168 -2.02 12.06 15.96
CA THR A 168 -3.03 12.66 15.07
C THR A 168 -3.81 11.53 14.42
N ARG A 169 -4.95 11.17 15.03
CA ARG A 169 -5.76 10.03 14.59
C ARG A 169 -6.77 10.44 13.54
N TYR A 170 -6.78 9.75 12.41
CA TYR A 170 -7.81 9.85 11.36
C TYR A 170 -8.75 8.64 11.38
N PHE A 171 -8.35 7.56 12.05
CA PHE A 171 -9.09 6.31 12.12
C PHE A 171 -9.37 5.88 13.57
N GLY A 172 -10.43 5.09 13.74
CA GLY A 172 -10.83 4.52 15.02
C GLY A 172 -11.41 5.52 16.01
N ASP A 173 -11.38 5.16 17.29
CA ASP A 173 -11.98 5.97 18.35
C ASP A 173 -11.05 7.09 18.85
N ASN A 174 -11.65 8.10 19.48
CA ASN A 174 -10.97 9.26 20.06
C ASN A 174 -10.30 10.19 19.03
N ILE A 175 -10.88 10.28 17.83
CA ILE A 175 -10.55 11.35 16.87
C ILE A 175 -10.93 12.69 17.52
N THR A 176 -10.00 13.65 17.49
CA THR A 176 -10.28 14.98 18.07
C THR A 176 -11.33 15.70 17.25
N LYS A 177 -12.13 16.58 17.88
CA LYS A 177 -13.14 17.37 17.17
C LYS A 177 -12.58 18.14 15.97
N LYS A 178 -11.39 18.75 16.13
CA LYS A 178 -10.72 19.49 15.05
C LYS A 178 -10.32 18.58 13.89
N THR A 179 -9.85 17.38 14.18
CA THR A 179 -9.52 16.40 13.14
C THR A 179 -10.79 15.93 12.43
N GLN A 180 -11.87 15.68 13.17
CA GLN A 180 -13.15 15.30 12.58
C GLN A 180 -13.68 16.38 11.62
N GLU A 181 -13.64 17.66 12.01
CA GLU A 181 -14.05 18.78 11.13
C GLU A 181 -13.26 18.82 9.81
N ILE A 182 -11.97 18.48 9.83
CA ILE A 182 -11.13 18.39 8.63
C ILE A 182 -11.52 17.19 7.76
N LEU A 183 -11.79 16.04 8.37
CA LEU A 183 -12.22 14.83 7.65
C LEU A 183 -13.60 15.02 7.02
N ASP A 184 -14.53 15.68 7.74
CA ASP A 184 -15.86 16.01 7.23
C ASP A 184 -15.77 17.00 6.07
N LEU A 185 -14.85 17.97 6.14
CA LEU A 185 -14.57 18.88 5.03
C LEU A 185 -14.03 18.12 3.81
N ALA A 186 -13.02 17.26 3.99
CA ALA A 186 -12.49 16.43 2.90
C ALA A 186 -13.59 15.57 2.25
N LYS A 187 -14.44 14.95 3.07
CA LYS A 187 -15.57 14.14 2.62
C LYS A 187 -16.60 14.96 1.85
N SER A 188 -16.85 16.20 2.26
CA SER A 188 -17.74 17.13 1.52
C SER A 188 -17.23 17.45 0.10
N TRP A 189 -15.93 17.28 -0.15
CA TRP A 189 -15.31 17.44 -1.46
C TRP A 189 -15.20 16.13 -2.23
N GLY A 190 -15.75 15.02 -1.71
CA GLY A 190 -15.64 13.70 -2.33
C GLY A 190 -14.29 13.03 -2.12
N ILE A 191 -13.56 13.39 -1.04
CA ILE A 191 -12.26 12.81 -0.69
C ILE A 191 -12.36 12.07 0.64
N GLU A 192 -11.87 10.85 0.69
CA GLU A 192 -11.92 10.02 1.90
C GLU A 192 -10.59 9.30 2.13
N TYR A 193 -10.12 9.31 3.38
CA TYR A 193 -9.01 8.47 3.82
C TYR A 193 -9.55 7.09 4.18
N ILE A 194 -8.88 6.03 3.73
CA ILE A 194 -9.25 4.65 4.06
C ILE A 194 -8.05 3.86 4.58
N CYS A 195 -8.33 2.93 5.49
CA CYS A 195 -7.36 1.93 5.93
C CYS A 195 -7.11 0.92 4.80
N PHE A 196 -5.85 0.53 4.59
CA PHE A 196 -5.53 -0.61 3.74
C PHE A 196 -6.16 -1.90 4.29
N SER A 197 -6.21 -2.06 5.62
CA SER A 197 -6.87 -3.20 6.26
C SER A 197 -8.35 -3.33 5.86
N ASP A 198 -9.09 -2.22 5.82
CA ASP A 198 -10.47 -2.21 5.35
C ASP A 198 -10.57 -2.57 3.86
N LEU A 199 -9.63 -2.07 3.04
CA LEU A 199 -9.60 -2.33 1.60
C LEU A 199 -9.37 -3.81 1.27
N VAL A 200 -8.44 -4.49 1.97
CA VAL A 200 -8.09 -5.89 1.70
C VAL A 200 -9.01 -6.89 2.40
N SER A 201 -9.67 -6.50 3.49
CA SER A 201 -10.51 -7.39 4.31
C SER A 201 -11.49 -8.27 3.53
N PRO A 202 -12.18 -7.80 2.46
CA PRO A 202 -13.20 -8.61 1.77
C PRO A 202 -12.63 -9.69 0.85
N ILE A 203 -11.31 -9.73 0.66
CA ILE A 203 -10.61 -10.67 -0.23
C ILE A 203 -9.47 -11.42 0.47
N LEU A 204 -9.35 -11.34 1.79
CA LEU A 204 -8.29 -12.03 2.54
C LEU A 204 -8.33 -13.55 2.33
N ASP A 205 -9.51 -14.13 2.18
CA ASP A 205 -9.72 -15.54 1.87
C ASP A 205 -9.13 -15.95 0.50
N LYS A 206 -9.05 -15.03 -0.46
CA LYS A 206 -8.47 -15.26 -1.79
C LYS A 206 -6.95 -15.13 -1.82
N ILE A 207 -6.36 -14.57 -0.77
CA ILE A 207 -4.92 -14.31 -0.62
C ILE A 207 -4.27 -15.40 0.26
N ASN A 208 -5.05 -16.07 1.10
CA ASN A 208 -4.58 -17.03 2.10
C ASN A 208 -4.28 -18.43 1.58
#